data_AF-A0A3D0IF49-F1
#
_entry.id   AF-A0A3D0IF49-F1
#
_cell.length_a   1.000
_cell.length_b   1.000
_cell.length_c   1.000
_cell.angle_alpha   90.00
_cell.angle_beta   90.00
_cell.angle_gamma   90.00
#
_symmetry.space_group_name_H-M   'P 1'
#
loop_
_entity.id
_entity.type
_entity.pdbx_description
1 polymer ?
#
loop_
_entity_poly.entity_id
_entity_poly.type
_entity_poly.pdbx_seq_one_letter_code
_entity_poly.pdbx_strand_id
1 'polypeptide(L)'
;MFTWNFQYISKARLSSTLKQLNLSAEQGDILIRIHTAIHLADEAVDLARFVKELVPKAVIFGTSCMAVINKGNYALNRCIISVSTFSEATVCSEVIPIMDEYTGTVLPVDMLCGQIKKEFVRDNTKLILTFFSGQYKDAGHFVDRCNDFFPSVPMTGGIASCAQNNQDDFSDDGFVFNEKGWSDRAILVAALSGDKLENLSSFATGARVIGDESEITDTFRNCILSINGKNAS
;
A
#
# COMPACT_ATOMS: atom_id res chain seq x y z
N MET A 1 -16.22 -8.56 2.87
CA MET A 1 -15.18 -7.61 3.32
C MET A 1 -15.85 -6.28 3.66
N PHE A 2 -15.61 -5.73 4.84
CA PHE A 2 -16.01 -4.36 5.17
C PHE A 2 -14.76 -3.52 5.39
N THR A 3 -14.73 -2.32 4.82
CA THR A 3 -13.64 -1.36 5.03
C THR A 3 -14.19 -0.05 5.57
N TRP A 4 -13.66 0.38 6.71
CA TRP A 4 -13.93 1.69 7.30
C TRP A 4 -12.72 2.59 7.10
N ASN A 5 -12.93 3.77 6.52
CA ASN A 5 -11.91 4.80 6.38
C ASN A 5 -12.26 5.96 7.31
N PHE A 6 -11.36 6.33 8.20
CA PHE A 6 -11.54 7.47 9.07
C PHE A 6 -10.27 8.31 9.17
N GLN A 7 -10.49 9.61 9.30
CA GLN A 7 -9.42 10.56 9.52
C GLN A 7 -8.90 10.44 10.95
N TYR A 8 -7.59 10.33 11.09
CA TYR A 8 -6.93 10.46 12.38
C TYR A 8 -7.02 11.90 12.89
N ILE A 9 -7.43 12.05 14.16
CA ILE A 9 -7.56 13.34 14.84
C ILE A 9 -6.75 13.32 16.14
N SER A 10 -6.90 12.25 16.94
CA SER A 10 -6.12 12.02 18.14
C SER A 10 -6.17 10.54 18.54
N LYS A 11 -5.19 10.07 19.31
CA LYS A 11 -5.17 8.72 19.90
C LYS A 11 -6.44 8.42 20.70
N ALA A 12 -6.97 9.38 21.46
CA ALA A 12 -8.21 9.20 22.24
C ALA A 12 -9.43 8.95 21.34
N ARG A 13 -9.60 9.76 20.27
CA ARG A 13 -10.71 9.58 19.33
C ARG A 13 -10.56 8.30 18.51
N LEU A 14 -9.33 7.96 18.14
CA LEU A 14 -9.00 6.69 17.48
C LEU A 14 -9.39 5.49 18.35
N SER A 15 -9.01 5.51 19.64
CA SER A 15 -9.37 4.44 20.58
C SER A 15 -10.88 4.27 20.71
N SER A 16 -11.62 5.37 20.86
CA SER A 16 -13.09 5.33 20.89
C SER A 16 -13.67 4.72 19.62
N THR A 17 -13.16 5.14 18.45
CA THR A 17 -13.62 4.63 17.15
C THR A 17 -13.37 3.14 17.00
N LEU A 18 -12.16 2.66 17.31
CA LEU A 18 -11.80 1.24 17.20
C LEU A 18 -12.62 0.36 18.16
N LYS A 19 -12.91 0.85 19.37
CA LYS A 19 -13.79 0.16 20.33
C LYS A 19 -15.22 0.05 19.80
N GLN A 20 -15.74 1.09 19.17
CA GLN A 20 -17.10 1.08 18.59
C GLN A 20 -17.24 0.13 17.41
N LEU A 21 -16.16 -0.11 16.65
CA LEU A 21 -16.17 -1.09 15.56
C LEU A 21 -16.28 -2.53 16.06
N ASN A 22 -16.07 -2.78 17.37
CA ASN A 22 -16.15 -4.10 18.00
C ASN A 22 -15.39 -5.18 17.22
N LEU A 23 -14.16 -4.85 16.82
CA LEU A 23 -13.34 -5.71 15.98
C LEU A 23 -12.96 -6.97 16.75
N SER A 24 -13.42 -8.14 16.30
CA SER A 24 -13.05 -9.44 16.86
C SER A 24 -12.28 -10.25 15.84
N ALA A 25 -11.13 -10.77 16.24
CA ALA A 25 -10.34 -11.68 15.40
C ALA A 25 -10.98 -13.06 15.23
N GLU A 26 -12.03 -13.39 16.00
CA GLU A 26 -12.82 -14.59 15.75
C GLU A 26 -13.66 -14.47 14.48
N GLN A 27 -13.86 -13.24 13.99
CA GLN A 27 -14.57 -12.94 12.74
C GLN A 27 -13.64 -12.96 11.52
N GLY A 28 -12.36 -13.32 11.71
CA GLY A 28 -11.34 -13.40 10.68
C GLY A 28 -10.24 -12.35 10.80
N ASP A 29 -9.44 -12.21 9.75
CA ASP A 29 -8.27 -11.34 9.76
C ASP A 29 -8.66 -9.87 9.66
N ILE A 30 -7.89 -9.03 10.36
CA ILE A 30 -8.07 -7.58 10.40
C ILE A 30 -6.84 -6.94 9.79
N LEU A 31 -7.03 -6.13 8.75
CA LEU A 31 -5.98 -5.30 8.16
C LEU A 31 -6.20 -3.84 8.53
N ILE A 32 -5.17 -3.20 9.05
CA ILE A 32 -5.16 -1.75 9.31
C ILE A 32 -4.09 -1.10 8.45
N ARG A 33 -4.52 -0.22 7.55
CA ARG A 33 -3.64 0.57 6.68
C ARG A 33 -3.61 2.01 7.13
N ILE A 34 -2.42 2.56 7.29
CA ILE A 34 -2.21 3.94 7.74
C ILE A 34 -1.51 4.72 6.63
N HIS A 35 -2.19 5.71 6.04
CA HIS A 35 -1.56 6.62 5.08
C HIS A 35 -1.46 7.99 5.73
N THR A 36 -0.25 8.51 5.88
CA THR A 36 0.00 9.71 6.67
C THR A 36 0.73 10.79 5.88
N ALA A 37 0.19 12.02 5.93
CA ALA A 37 0.81 13.24 5.42
C ALA A 37 1.14 14.24 6.55
N ILE A 38 1.13 13.79 7.81
CA ILE A 38 1.28 14.68 8.99
C ILE A 38 2.24 14.15 10.06
N HIS A 39 2.75 12.93 9.90
CA HIS A 39 3.61 12.29 10.89
C HIS A 39 4.99 12.09 10.29
N LEU A 40 6.02 12.32 11.11
CA LEU A 40 7.35 11.80 10.87
C LEU A 40 7.37 10.28 11.03
N ALA A 41 8.45 9.62 10.59
CA ALA A 41 8.50 8.17 10.53
C ALA A 41 8.37 7.49 11.90
N ASP A 42 9.06 7.99 12.92
CA ASP A 42 8.94 7.47 14.30
C ASP A 42 7.54 7.70 14.88
N GLU A 43 6.93 8.86 14.62
CA GLU A 43 5.56 9.17 15.04
C GLU A 43 4.54 8.24 14.37
N ALA A 44 4.78 7.87 13.12
CA ALA A 44 3.95 6.93 12.37
C ALA A 44 4.04 5.51 12.94
N VAL A 45 5.24 5.06 13.32
CA VAL A 45 5.44 3.79 14.04
C VAL A 45 4.78 3.82 15.41
N ASP A 46 4.88 4.92 16.15
CA ASP A 46 4.21 5.08 17.45
C ASP A 46 2.69 5.04 17.33
N LEU A 47 2.14 5.55 16.24
CA LEU A 47 0.72 5.38 15.91
C LEU A 47 0.39 3.92 15.60
N ALA A 48 1.20 3.23 14.80
CA ALA A 48 1.00 1.82 14.48
C ALA A 48 1.05 0.93 15.74
N ARG A 49 2.01 1.16 16.64
CA ARG A 49 2.12 0.47 17.93
C ARG A 49 0.91 0.72 18.82
N PHE A 50 0.48 1.98 18.92
CA PHE A 50 -0.75 2.32 19.65
C PHE A 50 -1.99 1.60 19.10
N VAL A 51 -2.11 1.49 17.77
CA VAL A 51 -3.20 0.73 17.15
C VAL A 51 -3.05 -0.77 17.44
N LYS A 52 -1.84 -1.31 17.40
CA LYS A 52 -1.54 -2.71 17.72
C LYS A 52 -1.95 -3.06 19.15
N GLU A 53 -1.73 -2.19 20.11
CA GLU A 53 -2.18 -2.37 21.50
C GLU A 53 -3.71 -2.48 21.59
N LEU A 54 -4.44 -1.69 20.79
CA LEU A 54 -5.90 -1.71 20.76
C LEU A 54 -6.48 -2.88 19.98
N VAL A 55 -5.79 -3.36 18.94
CA VAL A 55 -6.21 -4.46 18.08
C VAL A 55 -5.03 -5.44 17.90
N PRO A 56 -4.71 -6.28 18.92
CA PRO A 56 -3.47 -7.07 18.95
C PRO A 56 -3.26 -8.01 17.76
N LYS A 57 -4.36 -8.54 17.22
CA LYS A 57 -4.34 -9.49 16.10
C LYS A 57 -4.40 -8.83 14.72
N ALA A 58 -4.48 -7.50 14.63
CA ALA A 58 -4.47 -6.83 13.34
C ALA A 58 -3.09 -6.91 12.67
N VAL A 59 -3.09 -7.13 11.36
CA VAL A 59 -1.95 -6.85 10.49
C VAL A 59 -1.95 -5.35 10.23
N ILE A 60 -0.84 -4.67 10.54
CA ILE A 60 -0.74 -3.21 10.46
C ILE A 60 0.39 -2.84 9.52
N PHE A 61 0.09 -1.95 8.59
CA PHE A 61 1.13 -1.32 7.79
C PHE A 61 0.73 0.10 7.38
N GLY A 62 1.70 0.87 6.92
CA GLY A 62 1.45 2.20 6.41
C GLY A 62 2.56 2.77 5.56
N THR A 63 2.26 3.93 4.98
CA THR A 63 3.20 4.72 4.19
C THR A 63 3.06 6.19 4.52
N SER A 64 4.15 6.93 4.34
CA SER A 64 4.05 8.37 4.15
C SER A 64 3.39 8.66 2.80
N CYS A 65 2.74 9.82 2.71
CA CYS A 65 2.17 10.34 1.48
C CYS A 65 2.13 11.87 1.52
N MET A 66 2.08 12.51 0.36
CA MET A 66 1.88 13.96 0.26
C MET A 66 0.42 14.34 0.54
N ALA A 67 -0.49 13.45 0.19
CA ALA A 67 -1.93 13.64 0.33
C ALA A 67 -2.64 12.29 0.48
N VAL A 68 -3.83 12.35 1.04
CA VAL A 68 -4.72 11.19 1.19
C VAL A 68 -5.97 11.37 0.35
N ILE A 69 -6.51 10.26 -0.14
CA ILE A 69 -7.82 10.22 -0.77
C ILE A 69 -8.81 9.61 0.23
N ASN A 70 -9.88 10.33 0.55
CA ASN A 70 -10.95 9.84 1.41
C ASN A 70 -12.32 10.19 0.81
N LYS A 71 -13.11 9.16 0.47
CA LYS A 71 -14.45 9.31 -0.14
C LYS A 71 -14.43 10.25 -1.36
N GLY A 72 -13.46 10.06 -2.26
CA GLY A 72 -13.29 10.87 -3.46
C GLY A 72 -12.66 12.25 -3.25
N ASN A 73 -12.37 12.65 -2.00
CA ASN A 73 -11.73 13.94 -1.72
C ASN A 73 -10.23 13.75 -1.54
N TYR A 74 -9.46 14.54 -2.30
CA TYR A 74 -8.03 14.71 -2.12
C TYR A 74 -7.77 15.70 -0.99
N ALA A 75 -7.01 15.31 0.03
CA ALA A 75 -6.74 16.14 1.20
C ALA A 75 -5.25 16.14 1.57
N LEU A 76 -4.69 17.33 1.71
CA LEU A 76 -3.35 17.57 2.25
C LEU A 76 -3.39 17.59 3.78
N ASN A 77 -2.24 17.32 4.41
CA ASN A 77 -2.05 17.44 5.86
C ASN A 77 -3.08 16.61 6.65
N ARG A 78 -3.29 15.36 6.21
CA ARG A 78 -4.17 14.39 6.87
C ARG A 78 -3.49 13.05 7.03
N CYS A 79 -3.96 12.29 8.02
CA CYS A 79 -3.70 10.87 8.15
C CYS A 79 -5.03 10.11 8.08
N ILE A 80 -5.08 9.06 7.26
CA ILE A 80 -6.23 8.16 7.12
C ILE A 80 -5.85 6.80 7.66
N ILE A 81 -6.73 6.27 8.50
CA ILE A 81 -6.67 4.90 8.98
C ILE A 81 -7.81 4.13 8.32
N SER A 82 -7.44 3.07 7.62
CA SER A 82 -8.35 2.19 6.90
C SER A 82 -8.37 0.84 7.61
N VAL A 83 -9.51 0.44 8.15
CA VAL A 83 -9.70 -0.85 8.83
C VAL A 83 -10.49 -1.76 7.91
N SER A 84 -9.96 -2.93 7.56
CA SER A 84 -10.64 -3.93 6.75
C SER A 84 -10.74 -5.27 7.48
N THR A 85 -11.89 -5.93 7.40
CA THR A 85 -12.12 -7.26 7.99
C THR A 85 -12.37 -8.31 6.91
N PHE A 86 -11.79 -9.49 7.11
CA PHE A 86 -11.78 -10.60 6.17
C PHE A 86 -12.23 -11.89 6.86
N SER A 87 -13.48 -12.29 6.66
CA SER A 87 -14.03 -13.51 7.26
C SER A 87 -13.60 -14.80 6.57
N GLU A 88 -13.22 -14.72 5.29
CA GLU A 88 -12.88 -15.89 4.45
C GLU A 88 -11.57 -15.66 3.66
N ALA A 89 -10.73 -14.75 4.14
CA ALA A 89 -9.41 -14.51 3.58
C ALA A 89 -8.41 -14.22 4.70
N THR A 90 -7.15 -14.55 4.46
CA THR A 90 -6.03 -14.27 5.34
C THR A 90 -5.19 -13.14 4.79
N VAL A 91 -4.57 -12.40 5.69
CA VAL A 91 -3.67 -11.29 5.36
C VAL A 91 -2.33 -11.55 6.01
N CYS A 92 -1.25 -11.45 5.23
CA CYS A 92 0.11 -11.38 5.75
C CYS A 92 0.80 -10.15 5.17
N SER A 93 1.68 -9.53 5.94
CA SER A 93 2.48 -8.40 5.45
C SER A 93 3.88 -8.39 6.05
N GLU A 94 4.85 -7.87 5.30
CA GLU A 94 6.19 -7.59 5.81
C GLU A 94 6.81 -6.38 5.12
N VAL A 95 7.79 -5.78 5.79
CA VAL A 95 8.68 -4.75 5.23
C VAL A 95 9.96 -5.43 4.77
N ILE A 96 10.16 -5.50 3.47
CA ILE A 96 11.30 -6.17 2.83
C ILE A 96 12.36 -5.11 2.48
N PRO A 97 13.57 -5.16 3.08
CA PRO A 97 14.65 -4.25 2.72
C PRO A 97 15.02 -4.38 1.24
N ILE A 98 15.34 -3.26 0.58
CA ILE A 98 15.82 -3.27 -0.82
C ILE A 98 17.35 -3.26 -0.92
N MET A 99 18.05 -3.18 0.21
CA MET A 99 19.50 -3.18 0.27
C MET A 99 20.00 -4.30 1.15
N ASP A 100 21.12 -4.87 0.75
CA ASP A 100 21.87 -5.83 1.55
C ASP A 100 22.53 -5.11 2.73
N GLU A 101 22.27 -5.59 3.94
CA GLU A 101 22.73 -4.95 5.19
C GLU A 101 24.25 -4.94 5.35
N TYR A 102 24.97 -5.89 4.73
CA TYR A 102 26.41 -6.03 4.88
C TYR A 102 27.19 -5.22 3.86
N THR A 103 26.69 -5.19 2.62
CA THR A 103 27.35 -4.56 1.48
C THR A 103 26.81 -3.15 1.18
N GLY A 104 25.62 -2.82 1.67
CA GLY A 104 24.93 -1.57 1.35
C GLY A 104 24.50 -1.46 -0.11
N THR A 105 24.51 -2.57 -0.86
CA THR A 105 24.15 -2.60 -2.28
C THR A 105 22.67 -2.92 -2.47
N VAL A 106 22.08 -2.39 -3.55
CA VAL A 106 20.68 -2.68 -3.90
C VAL A 106 20.54 -4.15 -4.28
N LEU A 107 19.57 -4.82 -3.68
CA LEU A 107 19.27 -6.22 -3.97
C LEU A 107 18.77 -6.38 -5.41
N PRO A 108 19.24 -7.42 -6.14
CA PRO A 108 18.72 -7.73 -7.47
C PRO A 108 17.20 -7.93 -7.44
N VAL A 109 16.50 -7.38 -8.43
CA VAL A 109 15.04 -7.47 -8.54
C VAL A 109 14.53 -8.92 -8.50
N ASP A 110 15.26 -9.85 -9.12
CA ASP A 110 14.92 -11.27 -9.14
C ASP A 110 14.98 -11.92 -7.75
N MET A 111 15.89 -11.46 -6.88
CA MET A 111 15.95 -11.93 -5.49
C MET A 111 14.73 -11.43 -4.72
N LEU A 112 14.37 -10.14 -4.87
CA LEU A 112 13.19 -9.57 -4.23
C LEU A 112 11.91 -10.26 -4.70
N CYS A 113 11.74 -10.45 -6.00
CA CYS A 113 10.58 -11.15 -6.58
C CYS A 113 10.52 -12.62 -6.14
N GLY A 114 11.67 -13.30 -6.11
CA GLY A 114 11.78 -14.68 -5.63
C GLY A 114 11.42 -14.81 -4.15
N GLN A 115 11.86 -13.88 -3.31
CA GLN A 115 11.49 -13.82 -1.90
C GLN A 115 9.99 -13.64 -1.74
N ILE A 116 9.39 -12.68 -2.44
CA ILE A 116 7.94 -12.43 -2.38
C ILE A 116 7.15 -13.65 -2.82
N LYS A 117 7.53 -14.27 -3.93
CA LYS A 117 6.89 -15.50 -4.41
C LYS A 117 6.94 -16.60 -3.34
N LYS A 118 8.09 -16.80 -2.71
CA LYS A 118 8.29 -17.84 -1.70
C LYS A 118 7.50 -17.56 -0.42
N GLU A 119 7.48 -16.33 0.06
CA GLU A 119 6.92 -15.98 1.36
C GLU A 119 5.42 -15.68 1.31
N PHE A 120 4.95 -15.03 0.24
CA PHE A 120 3.61 -14.45 0.17
C PHE A 120 2.69 -15.13 -0.85
N VAL A 121 3.23 -15.67 -1.95
CA VAL A 121 2.41 -16.23 -3.01
C VAL A 121 2.07 -17.70 -2.73
N ARG A 122 0.78 -17.99 -2.73
CA ARG A 122 0.16 -19.32 -2.61
C ARG A 122 -0.85 -19.48 -3.73
N ASP A 123 -1.31 -20.72 -3.94
CA ASP A 123 -2.29 -21.03 -5.00
C ASP A 123 -3.60 -20.24 -4.87
N ASN A 124 -3.96 -19.85 -3.65
CA ASN A 124 -5.14 -19.05 -3.36
C ASN A 124 -4.86 -17.57 -3.06
N THR A 125 -3.66 -17.06 -3.37
CA THR A 125 -3.38 -15.63 -3.29
C THR A 125 -4.15 -14.90 -4.39
N LYS A 126 -4.93 -13.89 -4.01
CA LYS A 126 -5.81 -13.13 -4.93
C LYS A 126 -5.39 -11.69 -5.14
N LEU A 127 -4.57 -11.14 -4.26
CA LEU A 127 -4.09 -9.77 -4.36
C LEU A 127 -2.79 -9.58 -3.58
N ILE A 128 -1.86 -8.83 -4.16
CA ILE A 128 -0.71 -8.27 -3.46
C ILE A 128 -0.85 -6.74 -3.42
N LEU A 129 -0.84 -6.19 -2.22
CA LEU A 129 -0.63 -4.77 -1.96
C LEU A 129 0.87 -4.52 -1.84
N THR A 130 1.43 -3.64 -2.66
CA THR A 130 2.86 -3.29 -2.64
C THR A 130 3.04 -1.80 -2.48
N PHE A 131 3.88 -1.38 -1.55
CA PHE A 131 4.24 0.02 -1.38
C PHE A 131 5.74 0.18 -1.35
N PHE A 132 6.26 1.06 -2.20
CA PHE A 132 7.69 1.31 -2.33
C PHE A 132 8.07 2.51 -1.49
N SER A 133 9.19 2.46 -0.77
CA SER A 133 9.77 3.68 -0.21
C SER A 133 10.31 4.59 -1.32
N GLY A 134 10.57 5.87 -1.00
CA GLY A 134 11.00 6.88 -1.96
C GLY A 134 12.33 6.56 -2.66
N GLN A 135 13.19 5.76 -2.01
CA GLN A 135 14.48 5.34 -2.58
C GLN A 135 14.34 4.26 -3.67
N TYR A 136 13.21 3.55 -3.78
CA TYR A 136 13.02 2.53 -4.79
C TYR A 136 12.40 3.12 -6.08
N LYS A 137 13.27 3.55 -6.99
CA LYS A 137 12.88 4.33 -8.18
C LYS A 137 12.37 3.48 -9.36
N ASP A 138 12.62 2.18 -9.35
CA ASP A 138 12.32 1.28 -10.48
C ASP A 138 11.13 0.35 -10.20
N ALA A 139 10.03 0.92 -9.69
CA ALA A 139 8.79 0.19 -9.41
C ALA A 139 8.20 -0.47 -10.67
N GLY A 140 8.39 0.13 -11.85
CA GLY A 140 7.90 -0.43 -13.12
C GLY A 140 8.56 -1.76 -13.46
N HIS A 141 9.89 -1.80 -13.47
CA HIS A 141 10.63 -3.05 -13.71
C HIS A 141 10.33 -4.11 -12.65
N PHE A 142 10.19 -3.72 -11.39
CA PHE A 142 9.79 -4.65 -10.34
C PHE A 142 8.43 -5.31 -10.61
N VAL A 143 7.43 -4.53 -11.01
CA VAL A 143 6.09 -5.04 -11.35
C VAL A 143 6.18 -5.97 -12.56
N ASP A 144 6.93 -5.60 -13.60
CA ASP A 144 7.15 -6.46 -14.78
C ASP A 144 7.77 -7.80 -14.37
N ARG A 145 8.80 -7.79 -13.53
CA ARG A 145 9.44 -9.02 -13.03
C ARG A 145 8.52 -9.84 -12.13
N CYS A 146 7.69 -9.19 -11.31
CA CYS A 146 6.68 -9.90 -10.53
C CYS A 146 5.65 -10.60 -11.42
N ASN A 147 5.23 -9.97 -12.52
CA ASN A 147 4.35 -10.59 -13.51
C ASN A 147 4.98 -11.83 -14.15
N ASP A 148 6.30 -11.86 -14.33
CA ASP A 148 6.99 -13.08 -14.79
C ASP A 148 7.01 -14.19 -13.71
N PHE A 149 7.20 -13.81 -12.44
CA PHE A 149 7.32 -14.78 -11.34
C PHE A 149 5.98 -15.38 -10.91
N PHE A 150 4.90 -14.59 -10.92
CA PHE A 150 3.56 -14.97 -10.47
C PHE A 150 2.45 -14.27 -11.29
N PRO A 151 2.30 -14.62 -12.58
CA PRO A 151 1.44 -13.89 -13.54
C PRO A 151 -0.05 -13.85 -13.19
N SER A 152 -0.53 -14.76 -12.35
CA SER A 152 -1.95 -14.87 -11.99
C SER A 152 -2.35 -14.04 -10.77
N VAL A 153 -1.42 -13.35 -10.12
CA VAL A 153 -1.69 -12.61 -8.88
C VAL A 153 -1.61 -11.10 -9.17
N PRO A 154 -2.74 -10.38 -9.14
CA PRO A 154 -2.73 -8.94 -9.37
C PRO A 154 -1.99 -8.21 -8.25
N MET A 155 -1.24 -7.19 -8.64
CA MET A 155 -0.48 -6.33 -7.76
C MET A 155 -1.00 -4.89 -7.85
N THR A 156 -1.19 -4.23 -6.71
CA THR A 156 -1.59 -2.81 -6.64
C THR A 156 -0.89 -2.11 -5.49
N GLY A 157 -0.77 -0.78 -5.57
CA GLY A 157 -0.31 0.05 -4.46
C GLY A 157 0.34 1.32 -4.98
N GLY A 158 1.50 1.71 -4.44
CA GLY A 158 2.11 2.98 -4.82
C GLY A 158 3.49 3.25 -4.24
N ILE A 159 4.03 4.41 -4.58
CA ILE A 159 5.32 4.87 -4.08
C ILE A 159 5.04 5.88 -2.95
N ALA A 160 5.65 5.64 -1.79
CA ALA A 160 5.59 6.53 -0.65
C ALA A 160 6.23 7.87 -1.02
N SER A 161 5.62 8.95 -0.55
CA SER A 161 6.13 10.30 -0.74
C SER A 161 6.05 11.06 0.58
N CYS A 162 6.79 12.14 0.75
CA CYS A 162 6.63 13.01 1.91
C CYS A 162 5.72 14.21 1.58
N ALA A 163 5.15 14.82 2.61
CA ALA A 163 4.45 16.10 2.47
C ALA A 163 5.50 17.21 2.31
N GLN A 164 5.34 18.10 1.32
CA GLN A 164 6.21 19.27 1.20
C GLN A 164 5.94 20.23 2.37
N ASN A 165 6.69 20.06 3.45
CA ASN A 165 6.77 21.04 4.52
C ASN A 165 7.89 22.02 4.15
N ASN A 166 7.56 23.31 4.07
CA ASN A 166 8.50 24.37 3.70
C ASN A 166 9.82 24.31 4.50
N GLN A 167 10.93 23.92 3.86
CA GLN A 167 12.30 24.49 3.93
C GLN A 167 13.37 23.42 3.62
N ASP A 168 14.12 23.67 2.54
CA ASP A 168 15.55 23.35 2.28
C ASP A 168 16.17 21.95 2.51
N ASP A 169 15.45 20.91 2.92
CA ASP A 169 16.01 19.55 2.97
C ASP A 169 15.54 18.67 1.80
N PHE A 170 16.44 18.49 0.83
CA PHE A 170 16.29 17.61 -0.35
C PHE A 170 16.35 16.11 -0.02
N SER A 171 16.20 15.71 1.25
CA SER A 171 16.35 14.32 1.71
C SER A 171 15.05 13.63 2.15
N ASP A 172 13.89 14.26 1.97
CA ASP A 172 12.61 13.75 2.48
C ASP A 172 12.00 12.68 1.55
N ASP A 173 12.71 11.56 1.41
CA ASP A 173 12.26 10.39 0.68
C ASP A 173 11.14 9.70 1.48
N GLY A 174 10.05 9.33 0.79
CA GLY A 174 8.91 8.70 1.44
C GLY A 174 9.28 7.38 2.13
N PHE A 175 8.60 7.07 3.23
CA PHE A 175 8.87 5.88 4.04
C PHE A 175 7.68 4.92 4.09
N VAL A 176 7.99 3.65 4.31
CA VAL A 176 7.01 2.60 4.62
C VAL A 176 7.23 2.11 6.04
N PHE A 177 6.17 1.66 6.72
CA PHE A 177 6.26 1.28 8.13
C PHE A 177 5.22 0.23 8.53
N ASN A 178 5.50 -0.44 9.64
CA ASN A 178 4.56 -1.26 10.41
C ASN A 178 4.74 -0.97 11.91
N GLU A 179 4.17 -1.78 12.80
CA GLU A 179 4.33 -1.62 14.25
C GLU A 179 5.75 -1.92 14.76
N LYS A 180 6.56 -2.64 13.97
CA LYS A 180 7.93 -3.04 14.33
C LYS A 180 8.91 -1.90 14.06
N GLY A 181 8.75 -1.18 12.95
CA GLY A 181 9.60 -0.07 12.56
C GLY A 181 9.23 0.54 11.21
N TRP A 182 10.10 1.42 10.71
CA TRP A 182 9.97 2.08 9.41
C TRP A 182 11.24 1.93 8.58
N SER A 183 11.12 2.15 7.27
CA SER A 183 12.26 2.21 6.35
C SER A 183 11.97 3.13 5.17
N ASP A 184 12.95 3.95 4.80
CA ASP A 184 13.01 4.71 3.54
C ASP A 184 13.63 3.88 2.40
N ARG A 185 14.01 2.62 2.67
CA ARG A 185 14.77 1.72 1.78
C ARG A 185 14.16 0.31 1.82
N ALA A 186 12.85 0.23 1.63
CA ALA A 186 12.13 -1.03 1.71
C ALA A 186 10.92 -1.05 0.78
N ILE A 187 10.45 -2.26 0.50
CA ILE A 187 9.16 -2.53 -0.12
C ILE A 187 8.28 -3.13 0.96
N LEU A 188 7.11 -2.54 1.15
CA LEU A 188 6.08 -3.09 2.00
C LEU A 188 5.16 -3.95 1.17
N VAL A 189 5.05 -5.23 1.51
CA VAL A 189 4.23 -6.19 0.78
C VAL A 189 3.16 -6.71 1.72
N ALA A 190 1.92 -6.76 1.26
CA ALA A 190 0.85 -7.49 1.93
C ALA A 190 0.08 -8.37 0.94
N ALA A 191 0.01 -9.66 1.21
CA ALA A 191 -0.75 -10.61 0.39
C ALA A 191 -2.08 -10.95 1.05
N LEU A 192 -3.12 -10.96 0.23
CA LEU A 192 -4.47 -11.38 0.61
C LEU A 192 -4.76 -12.70 -0.10
N SER A 193 -5.04 -13.73 0.69
CA SER A 193 -5.27 -15.09 0.18
C SER A 193 -6.61 -15.62 0.67
N GLY A 194 -7.39 -16.23 -0.22
CA GLY A 194 -8.71 -16.76 0.13
C GLY A 194 -9.46 -17.20 -1.12
N ASP A 195 -10.13 -18.36 -1.04
CA ASP A 195 -10.75 -18.98 -2.21
C ASP A 195 -11.96 -18.19 -2.72
N LYS A 196 -12.62 -17.44 -1.83
CA LYS A 196 -13.81 -16.63 -2.10
C LYS A 196 -13.52 -15.13 -2.22
N LEU A 197 -12.24 -14.74 -2.22
CA LEU A 197 -11.86 -13.34 -2.35
C LEU A 197 -11.88 -12.93 -3.83
N GLU A 198 -12.73 -11.96 -4.16
CA GLU A 198 -12.73 -11.29 -5.46
C GLU A 198 -12.02 -9.94 -5.35
N ASN A 199 -11.23 -9.60 -6.36
CA ASN A 199 -10.48 -8.34 -6.42
C ASN A 199 -10.96 -7.50 -7.61
N LEU A 200 -11.36 -6.26 -7.32
CA LEU A 200 -11.56 -5.21 -8.30
C LEU A 200 -10.53 -4.11 -8.03
N SER A 201 -9.63 -3.89 -8.99
CA SER A 201 -8.63 -2.83 -8.91
C SER A 201 -9.03 -1.67 -9.81
N SER A 202 -9.03 -0.46 -9.26
CA SER A 202 -9.31 0.80 -9.97
C SER A 202 -8.24 1.81 -9.59
N PHE A 203 -7.93 2.74 -10.49
CA PHE A 203 -6.95 3.79 -10.27
C PHE A 203 -7.61 5.17 -10.34
N ALA A 204 -7.03 6.16 -9.64
CA ALA A 204 -7.47 7.55 -9.68
C ALA A 204 -6.28 8.42 -10.11
N THR A 205 -6.38 9.06 -11.27
CA THR A 205 -5.30 9.89 -11.84
C THR A 205 -5.38 11.36 -11.43
N GLY A 206 -6.45 11.77 -10.74
CA GLY A 206 -6.72 13.20 -10.46
C GLY A 206 -7.12 14.00 -11.71
N ALA A 207 -7.19 13.37 -12.89
CA ALA A 207 -7.65 14.00 -14.11
C ALA A 207 -9.18 14.12 -14.09
N ARG A 208 -9.69 15.34 -14.37
CA ARG A 208 -11.10 15.52 -14.67
C ARG A 208 -11.35 14.96 -16.07
N VAL A 209 -12.24 13.98 -16.18
CA VAL A 209 -12.68 13.48 -17.48
C VAL A 209 -13.36 14.63 -18.21
N ILE A 210 -12.81 15.03 -19.35
CA ILE A 210 -13.44 15.93 -20.32
C ILE A 210 -13.59 15.10 -21.59
N GLY A 211 -14.81 14.66 -21.91
CA GLY A 211 -15.11 13.88 -23.11
C GLY A 211 -15.91 12.60 -22.84
N ASP A 212 -16.19 11.88 -23.92
CA ASP A 212 -16.94 10.62 -23.91
C ASP A 212 -16.09 9.46 -23.38
N GLU A 213 -16.73 8.45 -22.79
CA GLU A 213 -16.07 7.20 -22.38
C GLU A 213 -15.44 6.52 -23.59
N SER A 214 -14.24 5.99 -23.42
CA SER A 214 -13.50 5.28 -24.47
C SER A 214 -12.77 4.08 -23.88
N GLU A 215 -12.72 2.99 -24.63
CA GLU A 215 -12.00 1.78 -24.27
C GLU A 215 -10.53 1.91 -24.67
N ILE A 216 -9.62 1.73 -23.71
CA ILE A 216 -8.20 1.59 -24.02
C ILE A 216 -7.99 0.16 -24.52
N THR A 217 -7.68 0.01 -25.81
CA THR A 217 -7.57 -1.31 -26.45
C THR A 217 -6.14 -1.81 -26.56
N ASP A 218 -5.14 -0.93 -26.38
CA ASP A 218 -3.72 -1.33 -26.37
C ASP A 218 -2.87 -0.31 -25.61
N THR A 219 -1.84 -0.79 -24.89
CA THR A 219 -0.92 0.03 -24.11
C THR A 219 0.50 -0.52 -24.17
N PHE A 220 1.48 0.36 -24.02
CA PHE A 220 2.87 0.00 -23.80
C PHE A 220 3.40 0.82 -22.63
N ARG A 221 3.67 0.14 -21.51
CA ARG A 221 4.07 0.77 -20.25
C ARG A 221 3.06 1.85 -19.83
N ASN A 222 3.51 3.10 -19.72
CA ASN A 222 2.70 4.26 -19.35
C ASN A 222 2.07 4.99 -20.56
N CYS A 223 2.16 4.41 -21.76
CA CYS A 223 1.64 5.01 -22.99
C CYS A 223 0.41 4.23 -23.50
N ILE A 224 -0.66 4.94 -23.83
CA ILE A 224 -1.80 4.37 -24.55
C ILE A 224 -1.41 4.27 -26.02
N LEU A 225 -1.48 3.06 -26.59
CA LEU A 225 -1.18 2.80 -28.00
C LEU A 225 -2.43 2.83 -28.87
N SER A 226 -3.58 2.36 -28.35
CA SER A 226 -4.84 2.42 -29.08
C SER A 226 -6.04 2.65 -28.16
N ILE A 227 -7.04 3.37 -28.69
CA ILE A 227 -8.32 3.70 -28.07
C ILE A 227 -9.43 3.29 -29.05
N ASN A 228 -10.40 2.49 -28.59
CA ASN A 228 -11.51 1.97 -29.38
C ASN A 228 -11.04 1.25 -30.68
N GLY A 229 -9.94 0.50 -30.61
CA GLY A 229 -9.37 -0.24 -31.74
C GLY A 229 -8.65 0.64 -32.78
N LYS A 230 -8.43 1.92 -32.50
CA LYS A 230 -7.68 2.85 -33.36
C LYS A 230 -6.41 3.31 -32.66
N ASN A 231 -5.33 3.45 -33.42
CA ASN A 231 -4.07 3.98 -32.88
C ASN A 231 -4.30 5.35 -32.22
N ALA A 232 -3.68 5.55 -31.06
CA ALA A 232 -3.74 6.77 -30.26
C ALA A 232 -2.70 7.82 -30.71
N SER A 233 -2.11 7.64 -31.91
CA SER A 233 -1.10 8.50 -32.53
C SER A 233 -1.62 9.32 -33.70
#